data_AF-A0A368BV15-F1
#
_entry.id   AF-A0A368BV15-F1
#
_cell.length_a   1.000
_cell.length_b   1.000
_cell.length_c   1.000
_cell.angle_alpha   90.00
_cell.angle_beta   90.00
_cell.angle_gamma   90.00
#
_symmetry.space_group_name_H-M   'P 1'
#
loop_
_entity.id
_entity.type
_entity.pdbx_description
1 polymer ?
#
loop_
_entity_poly.entity_id
_entity_poly.type
_entity_poly.pdbx_seq_one_letter_code
_entity_poly.pdbx_strand_id
1 'polypeptide(L)'
;MLTNLQIFLIGIGFSISLSLIYFFLKTRINRKEIFENTSNLDLNAELKQGSLNLDSDESDSSNQELIIMQLHSIDGSNFDMEQVFELLKNLKFKAADGFFVFYNHSLEEVFRLANKFHPGSLDKKTQTNTLIAAIDLLKSNDPM
;
A
#
# COMPACT_ATOMS: atom_id res chain seq x y z
N MET A 1 -0.08 24.63 -47.38
CA MET A 1 1.20 25.18 -46.88
C MET A 1 0.87 25.87 -45.57
N LEU A 2 1.40 25.41 -44.43
CA LEU A 2 1.13 26.06 -43.15
C LEU A 2 1.70 27.47 -43.19
N THR A 3 0.96 28.44 -42.65
CA THR A 3 1.50 29.79 -42.47
C THR A 3 2.49 29.78 -41.32
N ASN A 4 3.53 30.63 -41.38
CA ASN A 4 4.52 30.75 -40.30
C ASN A 4 3.87 30.98 -38.92
N LEU A 5 2.73 31.69 -38.91
CA LEU A 5 1.91 31.92 -37.73
C LEU A 5 1.35 30.61 -37.14
N GLN A 6 0.84 29.70 -37.98
CA GLN A 6 0.29 28.41 -37.54
C GLN A 6 1.37 27.53 -36.91
N ILE A 7 2.57 27.52 -37.47
CA ILE A 7 3.72 26.76 -36.94
C ILE A 7 4.10 27.29 -35.55
N PHE A 8 4.14 28.61 -35.39
CA PHE A 8 4.43 29.24 -34.10
C PHE A 8 3.36 28.95 -33.04
N LEU A 9 2.08 28.97 -33.44
CA LEU A 9 0.96 28.70 -32.54
C LEU A 9 0.97 27.26 -32.02
N ILE A 10 1.27 26.29 -32.89
CA ILE A 10 1.41 24.87 -32.52
C ILE A 10 2.58 24.68 -31.57
N GLY A 11 3.74 25.29 -31.87
CA GLY A 11 4.93 25.19 -31.02
C GLY A 11 4.71 25.74 -29.60
N ILE A 12 4.06 26.91 -29.50
CA ILE A 12 3.72 27.50 -28.20
C ILE A 12 2.70 26.65 -27.45
N GLY A 13 1.63 26.20 -28.11
CA GLY A 13 0.60 25.37 -27.49
C GLY A 13 1.18 24.08 -26.93
N PHE A 14 2.09 23.44 -27.68
CA PHE A 14 2.78 22.24 -27.24
C PHE A 14 3.67 22.51 -26.00
N SER A 15 4.43 23.62 -26.01
CA SER A 15 5.30 23.99 -24.88
C SER A 15 4.52 24.28 -23.59
N ILE A 16 3.38 24.97 -23.71
CA ILE A 16 2.48 25.23 -22.57
C ILE A 16 1.88 23.93 -22.06
N SER A 17 1.40 23.06 -22.95
CA SER A 17 0.86 21.75 -22.57
C SER A 17 1.88 20.90 -21.81
N LEU A 18 3.12 20.85 -22.30
CA LEU A 18 4.20 20.12 -21.65
C LEU A 18 4.53 20.69 -20.26
N SER A 19 4.53 22.02 -20.12
CA SER A 19 4.75 22.69 -18.85
C SER A 19 3.64 22.40 -17.83
N LEU A 20 2.38 22.37 -18.26
CA LEU A 20 1.25 22.03 -17.40
C LEU A 20 1.32 20.57 -16.93
N ILE A 21 1.62 19.65 -17.84
CA ILE A 21 1.81 18.23 -17.52
C ILE A 21 2.96 18.07 -16.53
N TYR A 22 4.09 18.73 -16.77
CA TYR A 22 5.23 18.72 -15.85
C TYR A 22 4.86 19.22 -14.46
N PHE A 23 4.14 20.35 -14.35
CA PHE A 23 3.77 20.90 -13.04
C PHE A 23 2.76 20.02 -12.30
N PHE A 24 1.82 19.41 -13.02
CA PHE A 24 0.85 18.46 -12.47
C PHE A 24 1.55 17.22 -11.91
N LEU A 25 2.46 16.63 -12.69
CA LEU A 25 3.27 15.49 -12.25
C LEU A 25 4.20 15.88 -11.09
N LYS A 26 4.90 17.01 -11.18
CA LYS A 26 5.79 17.52 -10.11
C LYS A 26 5.03 17.71 -8.79
N THR A 27 3.83 18.29 -8.84
CA THR A 27 2.99 18.50 -7.65
C THR A 27 2.54 17.17 -7.02
N ARG A 28 2.19 16.17 -7.83
CA ARG A 28 1.81 14.84 -7.35
C ARG A 28 3.00 14.02 -6.82
N ILE A 29 4.18 14.17 -7.43
CA ILE A 29 5.39 13.43 -7.05
C ILE A 29 6.04 14.04 -5.81
N ASN A 30 6.11 15.37 -5.69
CA ASN A 30 6.70 16.04 -4.51
C ASN A 30 5.83 15.95 -3.26
N ARG A 31 4.55 15.57 -3.37
CA ARG A 31 3.75 15.17 -2.20
C ARG A 31 4.15 13.79 -1.62
N LYS A 32 5.17 13.13 -2.18
CA LYS A 32 5.84 11.96 -1.55
C LYS A 32 6.87 12.38 -0.49
N GLU A 33 6.55 13.31 0.41
CA GLU A 33 7.26 13.42 1.69
C GLU A 33 6.79 12.34 2.69
N ILE A 34 6.65 11.10 2.20
CA ILE A 34 6.39 9.91 3.01
C ILE A 34 7.27 8.81 2.44
N PHE A 35 8.59 8.97 2.40
CA PHE A 35 9.54 7.86 2.24
C PHE A 35 10.98 8.37 2.45
N GLU A 36 11.24 9.03 3.57
CA GLU A 36 12.62 9.13 4.06
C GLU A 36 13.03 7.81 4.75
N ASN A 37 13.82 7.05 4.00
CA ASN A 37 14.96 6.26 4.48
C ASN A 37 14.75 5.32 5.69
N THR A 38 14.04 4.20 5.49
CA THR A 38 13.99 3.08 6.47
C THR A 38 15.12 2.06 6.30
N SER A 39 16.19 2.37 5.56
CA SER A 39 17.26 1.41 5.25
C SER A 39 18.11 0.99 6.45
N ASN A 40 17.95 1.63 7.62
CA ASN A 40 18.84 1.45 8.77
C ASN A 40 18.12 0.99 10.04
N LEU A 41 16.94 0.35 9.93
CA LEU A 41 16.28 -0.25 11.09
C LEU A 41 16.78 -1.69 11.27
N ASP A 42 17.75 -1.84 12.16
CA ASP A 42 18.24 -3.13 12.67
C ASP A 42 17.10 -3.86 13.40
N LEU A 43 16.48 -4.80 12.69
CA LEU A 43 15.34 -5.61 13.15
C LEU A 43 15.76 -6.74 14.12
N ASN A 44 17.00 -6.74 14.60
CA ASN A 44 17.49 -7.68 15.62
C ASN A 44 17.26 -7.18 17.06
N ALA A 45 16.74 -5.96 17.24
CA ALA A 45 16.26 -5.51 18.54
C ALA A 45 14.93 -6.19 18.85
N GLU A 46 15.02 -7.40 19.40
CA GLU A 46 14.02 -8.07 20.24
C GLU A 46 12.57 -7.67 19.93
N LEU A 47 12.04 -8.20 18.82
CA LEU A 47 10.61 -8.21 18.57
C LEU A 47 9.98 -8.90 19.79
N LYS A 48 9.42 -8.11 20.71
CA LYS A 48 8.54 -8.61 21.76
C LYS A 48 7.33 -9.20 21.06
N GLN A 49 7.45 -10.48 20.72
CA GLN A 49 6.37 -11.35 20.35
C GLN A 49 5.34 -11.23 21.46
N GLY A 50 4.24 -10.52 21.19
CA GLY A 50 3.10 -10.49 22.09
C GLY A 50 2.61 -11.93 22.23
N SER A 51 2.87 -12.54 23.37
CA SER A 51 2.21 -13.78 23.76
C SER A 51 0.71 -13.52 23.69
N LEU A 52 0.02 -14.18 22.75
CA LEU A 52 -1.43 -14.24 22.77
C LEU A 52 -1.83 -15.13 23.96
N ASN A 53 -1.84 -14.55 25.16
CA ASN A 53 -2.40 -15.20 26.33
C ASN A 53 -3.90 -15.32 26.08
N LEU A 54 -4.36 -16.56 25.92
CA LEU A 54 -5.78 -16.93 25.88
C LEU A 54 -6.37 -17.01 27.30
N ASP A 55 -5.74 -16.36 28.26
CA ASP A 55 -6.34 -16.14 29.56
C ASP A 55 -7.36 -15.03 29.38
N SER A 56 -8.62 -15.38 29.61
CA SER A 56 -9.80 -14.54 29.51
C SER A 56 -9.82 -13.50 30.63
N ASP A 57 -8.77 -12.71 30.74
CA ASP A 57 -8.83 -11.46 31.49
C ASP A 57 -9.51 -10.46 30.57
N GLU A 58 -10.70 -10.04 31.02
CA GLU A 58 -11.62 -9.09 30.41
C GLU A 58 -10.87 -8.10 29.51
N SER A 59 -10.77 -8.45 28.22
CA SER A 59 -10.47 -7.44 27.21
C SER A 59 -11.61 -6.47 27.32
N ASP A 60 -11.33 -5.25 27.81
CA ASP A 60 -12.25 -4.14 27.66
C ASP A 60 -12.84 -4.26 26.27
N SER A 61 -14.16 -4.43 26.20
CA SER A 61 -14.92 -4.52 24.96
C SER A 61 -14.92 -3.15 24.30
N SER A 62 -13.73 -2.59 24.08
CA SER A 62 -13.53 -1.46 23.21
C SER A 62 -14.11 -1.88 21.87
N ASN A 63 -15.02 -1.06 21.38
CA ASN A 63 -15.74 -1.30 20.15
C ASN A 63 -14.71 -1.28 19.02
N GLN A 64 -14.13 -2.42 18.67
CA GLN A 64 -13.07 -2.50 17.67
C GLN A 64 -13.68 -2.16 16.31
N GLU A 65 -13.21 -1.07 15.72
CA GLU A 65 -13.67 -0.62 14.40
C GLU A 65 -12.62 -0.97 13.35
N LEU A 66 -13.05 -1.68 12.31
CA LEU A 66 -12.19 -2.19 11.25
C LEU A 66 -12.62 -1.59 9.91
N ILE A 67 -11.66 -1.14 9.12
CA ILE A 67 -11.86 -0.87 7.70
C ILE A 67 -11.33 -2.05 6.90
N ILE A 68 -12.19 -2.63 6.06
CA ILE A 68 -11.85 -3.74 5.17
C ILE A 68 -11.96 -3.25 3.73
N MET A 69 -10.84 -3.28 3.02
CA MET A 69 -10.78 -3.00 1.59
C MET A 69 -10.54 -4.30 0.81
N GLN A 70 -11.27 -4.47 -0.30
CA GLN A 70 -11.14 -5.64 -1.16
C GLN A 70 -10.63 -5.22 -2.54
N LEU A 71 -9.54 -5.83 -2.97
CA LEU A 71 -9.06 -5.77 -4.36
C LEU A 71 -9.45 -7.06 -5.06
N HIS A 72 -10.25 -6.98 -6.13
CA HIS A 72 -10.63 -8.14 -6.93
C HIS A 72 -10.29 -7.92 -8.40
N SER A 73 -9.95 -8.99 -9.11
CA SER A 73 -9.74 -8.92 -10.56
C SER A 73 -11.06 -8.68 -11.28
N ILE A 74 -11.06 -7.75 -12.24
CA ILE A 74 -12.24 -7.37 -13.03
C ILE A 74 -12.72 -8.53 -13.91
N ASP A 75 -11.78 -9.28 -14.47
CA ASP A 75 -12.04 -10.41 -15.37
C ASP A 75 -12.15 -11.76 -14.61
N GLY A 76 -12.01 -11.73 -13.29
CA GLY A 76 -12.02 -12.92 -12.44
C GLY A 76 -10.76 -13.80 -12.54
N SER A 77 -9.77 -13.42 -13.36
CA SER A 77 -8.50 -14.12 -13.48
C SER A 77 -7.68 -14.01 -12.20
N ASN A 78 -6.80 -15.00 -11.97
CA ASN A 78 -5.88 -14.95 -10.85
C ASN A 78 -4.83 -13.87 -11.07
N PHE A 79 -4.46 -13.18 -9.99
CA PHE A 79 -3.34 -12.26 -10.02
C PHE A 79 -2.04 -13.01 -10.30
N ASP A 80 -1.14 -12.33 -11.01
CA ASP A 80 0.25 -12.72 -11.04
C ASP A 80 0.88 -12.40 -9.67
N MET A 81 1.07 -13.43 -8.85
CA MET A 81 1.58 -13.27 -7.49
C MET A 81 3.01 -12.73 -7.44
N GLU A 82 3.82 -12.93 -8.46
CA GLU A 82 5.16 -12.36 -8.51
C GLU A 82 5.08 -10.83 -8.61
N GLN A 83 4.22 -10.33 -9.51
CA GLN A 83 3.95 -8.90 -9.64
C GLN A 83 3.31 -8.30 -8.39
N VAL A 84 2.37 -9.02 -7.76
CA VAL A 84 1.77 -8.59 -6.48
C VAL A 84 2.83 -8.46 -5.40
N PHE A 85 3.70 -9.46 -5.24
CA PHE A 85 4.76 -9.43 -4.23
C PHE A 85 5.76 -8.29 -4.49
N GLU A 86 6.14 -8.06 -5.74
CA GLU A 86 7.01 -6.94 -6.11
C GLU A 86 6.36 -5.58 -5.82
N LEU A 87 5.08 -5.42 -6.15
CA LEU A 87 4.32 -4.21 -5.82
C LEU A 87 4.29 -3.97 -4.31
N LEU A 88 3.95 -4.98 -3.51
CA LEU A 88 3.89 -4.87 -2.05
C LEU A 88 5.25 -4.53 -1.45
N LYS A 89 6.32 -5.17 -1.95
CA LYS A 89 7.70 -4.85 -1.56
C LYS A 89 8.06 -3.40 -1.89
N ASN A 90 7.67 -2.90 -3.06
CA ASN A 90 7.90 -1.52 -3.48
C ASN A 90 7.13 -0.52 -2.59
N LEU A 91 5.95 -0.91 -2.11
CA LEU A 91 5.13 -0.18 -1.14
C LEU A 91 5.61 -0.35 0.31
N LYS A 92 6.74 -1.04 0.54
CA LYS A 92 7.34 -1.31 1.86
C LYS A 92 6.51 -2.21 2.79
N PHE A 93 5.59 -2.99 2.25
CA PHE A 93 5.01 -4.09 3.01
C PHE A 93 6.09 -5.14 3.31
N LYS A 94 5.99 -5.74 4.49
CA LYS A 94 6.85 -6.85 4.93
C LYS A 94 6.02 -8.12 5.01
N ALA A 95 6.62 -9.24 4.65
CA ALA A 95 6.00 -10.55 4.85
C ALA A 95 6.16 -10.95 6.33
N ALA A 96 5.05 -11.23 7.00
CA ALA A 96 5.01 -11.71 8.39
C ALA A 96 3.90 -12.76 8.53
N ASP A 97 4.24 -13.94 9.04
CA ASP A 97 3.30 -15.05 9.33
C ASP A 97 2.39 -15.47 8.17
N GLY A 98 2.89 -15.40 6.93
CA GLY A 98 2.11 -15.74 5.73
C GLY A 98 1.17 -14.62 5.27
N PHE A 99 1.25 -13.43 5.85
CA PHE A 99 0.54 -12.22 5.45
C PHE A 99 1.53 -11.13 5.03
N PHE A 100 1.00 -10.07 4.42
CA PHE A 100 1.77 -8.85 4.19
C PHE A 100 1.31 -7.76 5.14
N VAL A 101 2.25 -7.16 5.86
CA VAL A 101 1.98 -6.16 6.88
C VAL A 101 2.68 -4.85 6.53
N PHE A 102 1.99 -3.73 6.71
CA PHE A 102 2.57 -2.40 6.65
C PHE A 102 2.69 -1.83 8.06
N TYR A 103 3.89 -1.34 8.38
CA TYR A 103 4.19 -0.73 9.67
C TYR A 103 4.32 0.78 9.53
N ASN A 104 3.83 1.53 10.51
CA ASN A 104 4.07 2.96 10.61
C ASN A 104 5.52 3.26 11.07
N HIS A 105 5.86 4.54 11.19
CA HIS A 105 7.16 5.01 11.69
C HIS A 105 7.44 4.58 13.15
N SER A 106 6.39 4.32 13.93
CA SER A 106 6.45 3.83 15.32
C SER A 106 6.55 2.31 15.42
N LEU A 107 6.71 1.60 14.30
CA LEU A 107 6.73 0.13 14.20
C LEU A 107 5.42 -0.56 14.60
N GLU A 108 4.30 0.15 14.56
CA GLU A 108 2.98 -0.42 14.80
C GLU A 108 2.37 -0.89 13.48
N GLU A 109 1.71 -2.04 13.52
CA GLU A 109 0.98 -2.58 12.38
C GLU A 109 -0.26 -1.73 12.08
N VAL A 110 -0.32 -1.20 10.86
CA VAL A 110 -1.46 -0.39 10.40
C VAL A 110 -2.31 -1.15 9.40
N PHE A 111 -1.68 -1.84 8.44
CA PHE A 111 -2.40 -2.62 7.43
C PHE A 111 -1.95 -4.06 7.44
N ARG A 112 -2.92 -4.97 7.39
CA ARG A 112 -2.69 -6.39 7.08
C ARG A 112 -3.36 -6.75 5.78
N LEU A 113 -2.61 -7.37 4.89
CA LEU A 113 -3.10 -7.89 3.62
C LEU A 113 -3.12 -9.42 3.65
N ALA A 114 -4.24 -9.98 3.24
CA ALA A 114 -4.52 -11.40 3.22
C ALA A 114 -5.20 -11.81 1.90
N ASN A 115 -5.16 -13.11 1.60
CA ASN A 115 -6.03 -13.71 0.60
C ASN A 115 -7.46 -13.76 1.14
N LYS A 116 -8.46 -13.49 0.29
CA LYS A 116 -9.88 -13.68 0.66
C LYS A 116 -10.22 -15.15 0.93
N PHE A 117 -9.57 -16.06 0.23
CA PHE A 117 -9.86 -17.49 0.34
C PHE A 117 -9.03 -18.15 1.44
N HIS A 118 -9.62 -19.14 2.12
CA HIS A 118 -8.94 -19.96 3.12
C HIS A 118 -7.69 -20.64 2.51
N PRO A 119 -6.52 -20.66 3.19
CA PRO A 119 -6.26 -20.29 4.59
C PRO A 119 -5.97 -18.80 4.86
N GLY A 120 -6.16 -17.92 3.88
CA GLY A 120 -5.90 -16.48 4.02
C GLY A 120 -4.44 -16.07 3.82
N SER A 121 -3.51 -17.03 3.82
CA SER A 121 -2.09 -16.77 3.60
C SER A 121 -1.76 -16.47 2.13
N LEU A 122 -0.75 -15.63 1.93
CA LEU A 122 -0.21 -15.26 0.63
C LEU A 122 1.19 -15.86 0.48
N ASP A 123 1.34 -16.76 -0.49
CA ASP A 123 2.61 -17.29 -0.97
C ASP A 123 2.70 -17.04 -2.48
N LYS A 124 3.90 -17.12 -3.06
CA LYS A 124 4.14 -16.98 -4.51
C LYS A 124 3.35 -18.00 -5.33
N LYS A 125 2.98 -19.13 -4.74
CA LYS A 125 2.18 -20.19 -5.38
C LYS A 125 0.67 -20.00 -5.19
N THR A 126 0.23 -19.04 -4.37
CA THR A 126 -1.18 -18.82 -4.09
C THR A 126 -1.89 -18.40 -5.37
N GLN A 127 -2.95 -19.13 -5.74
CA GLN A 127 -3.82 -18.72 -6.83
C GLN A 127 -5.00 -17.97 -6.25
N THR A 128 -5.01 -16.65 -6.42
CA THR A 128 -6.12 -15.82 -5.97
C THR A 128 -6.40 -14.70 -6.95
N ASN A 129 -7.68 -14.39 -7.12
CA ASN A 129 -8.17 -13.24 -7.85
C ASN A 129 -8.65 -12.13 -6.90
N THR A 130 -8.49 -12.32 -5.58
CA THR A 130 -9.02 -11.41 -4.57
C THR A 130 -8.11 -11.29 -3.34
N LEU A 131 -7.73 -10.06 -3.02
CA LEU A 131 -6.98 -9.69 -1.82
C LEU A 131 -7.83 -8.83 -0.90
N ILE A 132 -7.60 -8.96 0.40
CA ILE A 132 -8.27 -8.17 1.44
C ILE A 132 -7.20 -7.44 2.24
N ALA A 133 -7.35 -6.12 2.38
CA ALA A 133 -6.59 -5.31 3.31
C ALA A 133 -7.48 -4.93 4.48
N ALA A 134 -7.02 -5.17 5.71
CA ALA A 134 -7.69 -4.80 6.94
C ALA A 134 -6.86 -3.76 7.71
N ILE A 135 -7.55 -2.77 8.28
CA ILE A 135 -6.98 -1.71 9.13
C ILE A 135 -7.75 -1.71 10.43
N ASP A 136 -7.02 -1.70 11.55
CA ASP A 136 -7.57 -1.45 12.87
C ASP A 136 -7.59 0.06 13.15
N LEU A 137 -8.77 0.66 13.22
CA LEU A 137 -8.93 2.10 13.40
C LEU A 137 -8.42 2.58 14.75
N LEU A 138 -8.42 1.72 15.77
CA LEU A 138 -7.88 2.07 17.09
C LEU A 138 -6.36 2.19 17.09
N LYS A 139 -5.68 1.61 16.08
CA LYS A 139 -4.22 1.62 15.94
C LYS A 139 -3.72 2.60 14.87
N SER A 140 -4.63 3.29 14.17
CA SER A 140 -4.27 4.27 13.16
C SER A 140 -4.26 5.68 13.75
N ASN A 141 -3.10 6.33 13.79
CA ASN A 141 -2.96 7.70 14.29
C ASN A 141 -3.73 8.73 13.43
N ASP A 142 -3.95 8.44 12.15
CA ASP A 142 -4.80 9.22 11.25
C ASP A 142 -5.48 8.27 10.24
N PRO A 143 -6.75 7.90 10.46
CA PRO A 143 -7.45 6.94 9.60
C PRO A 143 -8.02 7.52 8.29
N MET A 144 -7.90 8.83 8.03
CA MET A 144 -8.55 9.53 6.90
C MET A 144 -7.58 10.12 5.86
#